data_AF-A0A7W9MGI1-F1
#
_entry.id   AF-A0A7W9MGI1-F1
#
_cell.length_a   1.000
_cell.length_b   1.000
_cell.length_c   1.000
_cell.angle_alpha   90.00
_cell.angle_beta   90.00
_cell.angle_gamma   90.00
#
_symmetry.space_group_name_H-M   'P 1'
#
loop_
_entity.id
_entity.type
_entity.pdbx_description
1 polymer ?
#
loop_
_entity_poly.entity_id
_entity_poly.type
_entity_poly.pdbx_seq_one_letter_code
_entity_poly.pdbx_strand_id
1 'polypeptide(L)'
;MSTDQSTLPSATGPAAVPAVFAADLADAVALLRGLPTAQDRVDDAHRSVRDWGAQRPWLRVQLAVDDPPGTTRVGYDLLLEHPEGGTVALSAEVDDGIPWLVDHSTHWAAANILSVDGVGLSIAAALSAIRSLGTRDPRIHEQLVDHRILLNEMENDPRPPTDAETRQAADEFRRRRGLTTRAQTLDWLAKTGMSEEALWGHAKIQARITRIRERFAGDPARRYLAEHPEEFTMRRAVWVTGARPETLAALLDGPVTEFANRVTAALLPMVGADHPTVPGGKGRGVRLQATATLTPHLPEPLQTVSAGTAIGPVPHDGGHLAGVVYEVVPPDPEAPEVLNAARDAAFQAWLDERRRAADIRWFWL
;
A
#
# COMPACT_ATOMS: atom_id res chain seq x y z
N MET A 1 -8.60 74.36 -10.34
CA MET A 1 -8.83 73.34 -9.30
C MET A 1 -9.06 72.03 -10.02
N SER A 2 -8.03 71.18 -10.00
CA SER A 2 -7.99 69.87 -10.65
C SER A 2 -8.95 68.89 -9.98
N THR A 3 -9.56 68.01 -10.77
CA THR A 3 -10.09 66.74 -10.28
C THR A 3 -9.50 65.64 -11.14
N ASP A 4 -8.76 64.79 -10.44
CA ASP A 4 -7.90 63.71 -10.91
C ASP A 4 -8.76 62.45 -11.13
N GLN A 5 -8.88 61.97 -12.38
CA GLN A 5 -9.51 60.68 -12.67
C GLN A 5 -8.43 59.60 -12.57
N SER A 6 -8.38 58.98 -11.40
CA SER A 6 -7.56 57.81 -11.12
C SER A 6 -8.16 56.57 -11.79
N THR A 7 -7.47 56.05 -12.80
CA THR A 7 -7.76 54.79 -13.47
C THR A 7 -7.37 53.63 -12.55
N LEU A 8 -8.36 52.91 -12.02
CA LEU A 8 -8.14 51.65 -11.29
C LEU A 8 -7.84 50.50 -12.28
N PRO A 9 -6.93 49.56 -11.95
CA PRO A 9 -6.67 48.40 -12.79
C PRO A 9 -7.81 47.38 -12.71
N SER A 10 -8.24 46.91 -13.88
CA SER A 10 -9.28 45.90 -14.06
C SER A 10 -8.99 44.62 -13.27
N ALA A 11 -10.01 44.15 -12.55
CA ALA A 11 -10.01 42.92 -11.79
C ALA A 11 -9.88 41.69 -12.71
N THR A 12 -8.88 40.84 -12.43
CA THR A 12 -8.68 39.51 -13.01
C THR A 12 -9.76 38.57 -12.45
N GLY A 13 -10.88 38.42 -13.15
CA GLY A 13 -11.96 37.52 -12.76
C GLY A 13 -11.61 36.03 -12.94
N PRO A 14 -12.40 35.11 -12.37
CA PRO A 14 -12.19 33.65 -12.47
C PRO A 14 -12.19 33.10 -13.90
N ALA A 15 -12.71 33.85 -14.88
CA ALA A 15 -12.66 33.51 -16.30
C ALA A 15 -11.28 33.75 -16.96
N ALA A 16 -10.38 34.50 -16.31
CA ALA A 16 -9.04 34.78 -16.85
C ALA A 16 -8.07 33.60 -16.66
N VAL A 17 -8.25 32.79 -15.62
CA VAL A 17 -7.36 31.66 -15.30
C VAL A 17 -7.43 30.53 -16.37
N PRO A 18 -8.62 30.11 -16.84
CA PRO A 18 -8.71 29.11 -17.91
C PRO A 18 -8.13 29.59 -19.26
N ALA A 19 -8.29 30.88 -19.57
CA ALA A 19 -7.81 31.45 -20.83
C ALA A 19 -6.27 31.54 -20.88
N VAL A 20 -5.64 31.87 -19.73
CA VAL A 20 -4.18 31.88 -19.60
C VAL A 20 -3.61 30.47 -19.70
N PHE A 21 -4.21 29.49 -19.02
CA PHE A 21 -3.73 28.11 -19.09
C PHE A 21 -3.85 27.51 -20.50
N ALA A 22 -4.91 27.82 -21.25
CA ALA A 22 -5.05 27.38 -22.64
C ALA A 22 -3.94 27.91 -23.56
N ALA A 23 -3.50 29.16 -23.35
CA ALA A 23 -2.37 29.75 -24.07
C ALA A 23 -1.05 29.09 -23.66
N ASP A 24 -0.84 28.86 -22.37
CA ASP A 24 0.34 28.13 -21.86
C ASP A 24 0.42 26.70 -22.43
N LEU A 25 -0.73 26.04 -22.63
CA LEU A 25 -0.82 24.72 -23.25
C LEU A 25 -0.39 24.73 -24.72
N ALA A 26 -0.80 25.74 -25.48
CA ALA A 26 -0.38 25.89 -26.88
C ALA A 26 1.13 26.17 -26.99
N ASP A 27 1.66 27.02 -26.11
CA ASP A 27 3.10 27.31 -26.03
C ASP A 27 3.89 26.06 -25.61
N ALA A 28 3.36 25.28 -24.66
CA ALA A 28 3.97 24.03 -24.22
C ALA A 28 4.08 23.00 -25.34
N VAL A 29 3.05 22.89 -26.20
CA VAL A 29 3.12 22.02 -27.39
C VAL A 29 4.21 22.49 -28.35
N ALA A 30 4.33 23.80 -28.59
CA ALA A 30 5.38 24.34 -29.45
C ALA A 30 6.78 24.11 -28.88
N LEU A 31 6.95 24.28 -27.56
CA LEU A 31 8.19 23.95 -26.84
C LEU A 31 8.54 22.48 -27.00
N LEU A 32 7.60 21.59 -26.67
CA LEU A 32 7.81 20.14 -26.65
C LEU A 32 8.24 19.62 -28.03
N ARG A 33 7.61 20.10 -29.10
CA ARG A 33 7.97 19.79 -30.49
C ARG A 33 9.33 20.35 -30.92
N GLY A 34 9.86 21.33 -30.20
CA GLY A 34 11.16 21.95 -30.45
C GLY A 34 12.31 21.37 -29.64
N LEU A 35 12.05 20.45 -28.70
CA LEU A 35 13.10 19.87 -27.87
C LEU A 35 14.04 18.96 -28.69
N PRO A 36 15.35 18.95 -28.39
CA PRO A 36 16.28 18.08 -29.09
C PRO A 36 16.07 16.62 -28.70
N THR A 37 15.84 15.74 -29.68
CA THR A 37 15.50 14.34 -29.42
C THR A 37 16.72 13.42 -29.39
N ALA A 38 17.95 13.94 -29.45
CA ALA A 38 19.16 13.12 -29.38
C ALA A 38 19.53 12.88 -27.91
N GLN A 39 19.89 11.64 -27.57
CA GLN A 39 20.13 11.22 -26.17
C GLN A 39 21.23 12.04 -25.48
N ASP A 40 22.27 12.46 -26.21
CA ASP A 40 23.36 13.30 -25.71
C ASP A 40 22.97 14.78 -25.51
N ARG A 41 21.72 15.14 -25.82
CA ARG A 41 21.17 16.51 -25.74
C ARG A 41 20.03 16.64 -24.73
N VAL A 42 19.77 15.63 -23.90
CA VAL A 42 18.73 15.67 -22.85
C VAL A 42 18.91 16.86 -21.91
N ASP A 43 20.14 17.20 -21.54
CA ASP A 43 20.43 18.37 -20.71
C ASP A 43 19.99 19.70 -21.35
N ASP A 44 20.02 19.80 -22.68
CA ASP A 44 19.57 20.97 -23.43
C ASP A 44 18.04 21.09 -23.42
N ALA A 45 17.35 19.94 -23.47
CA ALA A 45 15.90 19.89 -23.32
C ALA A 45 15.47 20.34 -21.92
N HIS A 46 16.13 19.82 -20.87
CA HIS A 46 15.87 20.26 -19.49
C HIS A 46 16.13 21.76 -19.29
N ARG A 47 17.18 22.33 -19.89
CA ARG A 47 17.42 23.78 -19.84
C ARG A 47 16.30 24.56 -20.53
N SER A 48 15.89 24.13 -21.72
CA SER A 48 14.81 24.79 -22.47
C SER A 48 13.49 24.81 -21.71
N VAL A 49 13.12 23.69 -21.07
CA VAL A 49 11.90 23.60 -20.24
C VAL A 49 12.03 24.46 -18.97
N ARG A 50 13.20 24.47 -18.34
CA ARG A 50 13.46 25.31 -17.16
C ARG A 50 13.34 26.80 -17.49
N ASP A 51 13.92 27.23 -18.60
CA ASP A 51 13.87 28.63 -19.05
C ASP A 51 12.45 29.04 -19.45
N TRP A 52 11.69 28.14 -20.06
CA TRP A 52 10.28 28.35 -20.36
C TRP A 52 9.40 28.42 -19.10
N GLY A 53 9.65 27.54 -18.12
CA GLY A 53 8.96 27.53 -16.83
C GLY A 53 9.29 28.75 -15.95
N ALA A 54 10.52 29.26 -16.02
CA ALA A 54 10.93 30.47 -15.29
C ALA A 54 10.15 31.72 -15.72
N GLN A 55 9.62 31.74 -16.95
CA GLN A 55 8.76 32.82 -17.46
C GLN A 55 7.30 32.68 -16.97
N ARG A 56 6.95 31.54 -16.33
CA ARG A 56 5.58 31.18 -15.91
C ARG A 56 5.58 30.73 -14.45
N PRO A 57 5.85 31.62 -13.47
CA PRO A 57 5.94 31.26 -12.06
C PRO A 57 4.63 30.73 -11.45
N TRP A 58 3.48 30.91 -12.13
CA TRP A 58 2.18 30.38 -11.73
C TRP A 58 1.96 28.93 -12.17
N LEU A 59 2.81 28.39 -13.05
CA LEU A 59 2.65 27.07 -13.64
C LEU A 59 3.78 26.16 -13.14
N ARG A 60 3.42 25.04 -12.51
CA ARG A 60 4.41 24.01 -12.21
C ARG A 60 4.61 23.11 -13.42
N VAL A 61 5.87 22.95 -13.79
CA VAL A 61 6.30 22.27 -15.02
C VAL A 61 7.34 21.23 -14.66
N GLN A 62 7.17 20.01 -15.17
CA GLN A 62 8.17 18.95 -15.10
C GLN A 62 8.36 18.32 -16.48
N LEU A 63 9.60 17.95 -16.80
CA LEU A 63 9.94 17.22 -18.01
C LEU A 63 10.28 15.78 -17.60
N ALA A 64 9.51 14.82 -18.10
CA ALA A 64 9.85 13.41 -18.07
C ALA A 64 10.52 13.04 -19.39
N VAL A 65 11.59 12.25 -19.30
CA VAL A 65 12.37 11.78 -20.45
C VAL A 65 12.05 10.31 -20.66
N ASP A 66 11.60 9.97 -21.86
CA ASP A 66 11.47 8.58 -22.29
C ASP A 66 12.74 8.22 -23.06
N ASP A 67 13.51 7.26 -22.55
CA ASP A 67 14.77 6.81 -23.14
C ASP A 67 14.66 5.32 -23.53
N PRO A 68 14.16 5.01 -24.75
CA PRO A 68 14.01 3.63 -25.19
C PRO A 68 15.39 2.99 -25.43
N PRO A 69 15.68 1.83 -24.80
CA PRO A 69 16.95 1.15 -24.94
C PRO A 69 17.17 0.70 -26.38
N GLY A 70 18.40 0.88 -26.86
CA GLY A 70 18.78 0.51 -28.23
C GLY A 70 18.42 1.57 -29.28
N THR A 71 17.87 2.71 -28.86
CA THR A 71 17.71 3.89 -29.71
C THR A 71 18.72 4.97 -29.29
N THR A 72 19.07 5.87 -30.22
CA THR A 72 19.86 7.07 -29.92
C THR A 72 18.98 8.30 -29.72
N ARG A 73 17.66 8.08 -29.66
CA ARG A 73 16.65 9.13 -29.58
C ARG A 73 15.87 9.01 -28.28
N VAL A 74 15.42 10.14 -27.77
CA VAL A 74 14.61 10.24 -26.57
C VAL A 74 13.28 10.92 -26.89
N GLY A 75 12.22 10.45 -26.24
CA GLY A 75 10.92 11.10 -26.17
C GLY A 75 10.82 12.00 -24.94
N TYR A 76 9.83 12.88 -24.94
CA TYR A 76 9.59 13.79 -23.82
C TYR A 76 8.10 13.90 -23.52
N ASP A 77 7.78 13.86 -22.23
CA ASP A 77 6.48 14.25 -21.71
C ASP A 77 6.62 15.50 -20.85
N LEU A 78 5.77 16.50 -21.11
CA LEU A 78 5.69 17.69 -20.29
C LEU A 78 4.48 17.58 -19.35
N LEU A 79 4.74 17.63 -18.05
CA LEU A 79 3.72 17.59 -17.01
C LEU A 79 3.45 19.00 -16.48
N LEU A 80 2.19 19.43 -16.56
CA LEU A 80 1.72 20.75 -16.15
C LEU A 80 0.66 20.63 -15.05
N GLU A 81 0.82 21.33 -13.92
CA GLU A 81 -0.27 21.42 -12.93
C GLU A 81 -1.41 22.30 -13.46
N HIS A 82 -2.62 21.74 -13.46
CA HIS A 82 -3.81 22.47 -13.89
C HIS A 82 -4.30 23.42 -12.78
N PRO A 83 -4.73 24.67 -13.07
CA PRO A 83 -5.16 25.63 -12.05
C PRO A 83 -6.36 25.20 -11.21
N GLU A 84 -7.24 24.37 -11.78
CA GLU A 84 -8.40 23.78 -11.08
C GLU A 84 -8.07 22.46 -10.36
N GLY A 85 -6.79 22.06 -10.36
CA GLY A 85 -6.31 20.80 -9.80
C GLY A 85 -6.10 19.71 -10.84
N GLY A 86 -5.18 18.78 -10.53
CA GLY A 86 -4.76 17.70 -11.43
C GLY A 86 -3.53 18.05 -12.27
N THR A 87 -3.07 17.09 -13.06
CA THR A 87 -1.90 17.21 -13.93
C THR A 87 -2.31 16.96 -15.38
N VAL A 88 -1.89 17.84 -16.28
CA VAL A 88 -2.00 17.65 -17.73
C VAL A 88 -0.64 17.14 -18.23
N ALA A 89 -0.63 15.96 -18.84
CA ALA A 89 0.52 15.41 -19.53
C ALA A 89 0.40 15.72 -21.04
N LEU A 90 1.46 16.30 -21.60
CA LEU A 90 1.59 16.57 -23.03
C LEU A 90 2.74 15.74 -23.58
N SER A 91 2.46 14.97 -24.60
CA SER A 91 3.44 14.18 -25.35
C SER A 91 3.45 14.67 -26.80
N ALA A 92 4.64 14.84 -27.37
CA ALA A 92 4.77 15.13 -28.80
C ALA A 92 5.78 14.18 -29.41
N GLU A 93 5.31 13.33 -30.31
CA GLU A 93 6.15 12.39 -31.03
C GLU A 93 6.89 13.12 -32.18
N VAL A 94 8.10 12.66 -32.44
CA VAL A 94 8.86 13.08 -33.62
C VAL A 94 8.22 12.39 -34.82
N ASP A 95 7.97 13.11 -35.92
CA ASP A 95 7.45 12.50 -37.15
C ASP A 95 8.50 11.56 -37.75
N ASP A 96 8.54 10.32 -37.27
CA ASP A 96 9.46 9.25 -37.70
C ASP A 96 8.74 8.11 -38.44
N GLY A 97 7.43 8.26 -38.66
CA GLY A 97 6.60 7.35 -39.42
C GLY A 97 6.05 6.16 -38.63
N ILE A 98 6.30 6.07 -37.31
CA ILE A 98 5.63 5.10 -36.44
C ILE A 98 4.36 5.75 -35.90
N PRO A 99 3.16 5.18 -36.13
CA PRO A 99 1.95 5.71 -35.53
C PRO A 99 2.00 5.55 -34.01
N TRP A 100 1.76 6.64 -33.26
CA TRP A 100 1.58 6.74 -31.80
C TRP A 100 1.00 5.49 -31.09
N LEU A 101 0.04 4.82 -31.74
CA LEU A 101 -0.60 3.60 -31.25
C LEU A 101 0.35 2.39 -31.14
N VAL A 102 1.49 2.36 -31.81
CA VAL A 102 2.44 1.24 -31.88
C VAL A 102 3.64 1.47 -30.96
N ASP A 103 4.21 2.67 -30.93
CA ASP A 103 5.39 2.96 -30.10
C ASP A 103 5.07 2.93 -28.60
N HIS A 104 3.87 3.40 -28.21
CA HIS A 104 3.40 3.30 -26.82
C HIS A 104 2.66 2.00 -26.46
N SER A 105 2.32 1.13 -27.43
CA SER A 105 1.71 -0.17 -27.11
C SER A 105 2.72 -1.30 -26.92
N THR A 106 4.00 -1.05 -27.24
CA THR A 106 5.12 -1.97 -26.98
C THR A 106 6.28 -1.32 -26.25
N HIS A 107 6.01 -0.41 -25.30
CA HIS A 107 7.03 -0.07 -24.31
C HIS A 107 7.36 -1.36 -23.56
N TRP A 108 8.60 -1.84 -23.65
CA TRP A 108 9.08 -3.05 -22.96
C TRP A 108 8.96 -2.90 -21.43
N ALA A 109 8.89 -1.66 -20.93
CA ALA A 109 8.49 -1.32 -19.57
C ALA A 109 6.96 -1.21 -19.39
N ALA A 110 6.16 -0.98 -20.44
CA ALA A 110 4.69 -1.05 -20.35
C ALA A 110 4.16 -2.46 -20.03
N ALA A 111 4.99 -3.50 -20.17
CA ALA A 111 4.63 -4.82 -19.67
C ALA A 111 4.93 -5.00 -18.18
N ASN A 112 5.75 -4.13 -17.55
CA ASN A 112 6.27 -4.28 -16.18
C ASN A 112 5.84 -3.12 -15.27
N ILE A 113 5.46 -3.42 -14.03
CA ILE A 113 5.13 -2.38 -13.03
C ILE A 113 6.37 -1.88 -12.30
N LEU A 114 7.26 -2.81 -11.92
CA LEU A 114 8.50 -2.53 -11.21
C LEU A 114 9.58 -3.54 -11.61
N SER A 115 10.85 -3.26 -11.32
CA SER A 115 11.92 -4.25 -11.29
C SER A 115 12.65 -4.23 -9.96
N VAL A 116 13.17 -5.40 -9.55
CA VAL A 116 14.06 -5.56 -8.40
C VAL A 116 15.33 -6.24 -8.92
N ASP A 117 16.49 -5.60 -8.70
CA ASP A 117 17.80 -6.05 -9.18
C ASP A 117 17.83 -6.29 -10.69
N GLY A 118 17.21 -5.38 -11.44
CA GLY A 118 17.14 -5.42 -12.91
C GLY A 118 16.15 -6.45 -13.47
N VAL A 119 15.43 -7.20 -12.63
CA VAL A 119 14.43 -8.18 -13.11
C VAL A 119 13.00 -7.70 -12.88
N GLY A 120 12.26 -7.58 -13.98
CA GLY A 120 10.92 -6.99 -14.01
C GLY A 120 9.81 -7.86 -13.41
N LEU A 121 8.81 -7.20 -12.85
CA LEU A 121 7.51 -7.74 -12.45
C LEU A 121 6.45 -7.26 -13.45
N SER A 122 5.87 -8.17 -14.22
CA SER A 122 4.88 -7.81 -15.22
C SER A 122 3.57 -7.26 -14.62
N ILE A 123 2.82 -6.45 -15.37
CA ILE A 123 1.47 -5.99 -14.98
C ILE A 123 0.56 -7.18 -14.66
N ALA A 124 0.58 -8.21 -15.51
CA ALA A 124 -0.24 -9.40 -15.29
C ALA A 124 0.13 -10.12 -13.98
N ALA A 125 1.42 -10.23 -13.67
CA ALA A 125 1.91 -10.82 -12.43
C ALA A 125 1.55 -9.96 -11.21
N ALA A 126 1.73 -8.64 -11.29
CA ALA A 126 1.38 -7.71 -10.23
C ALA A 126 -0.13 -7.68 -9.96
N LEU A 127 -0.98 -7.63 -10.99
CA LEU A 127 -2.43 -7.72 -10.85
C LEU A 127 -2.85 -9.06 -10.21
N SER A 128 -2.18 -10.15 -10.56
CA SER A 128 -2.40 -11.46 -9.95
C SER A 128 -2.02 -11.45 -8.47
N ALA A 129 -0.88 -10.84 -8.11
CA ALA A 129 -0.44 -10.66 -6.74
C ALA A 129 -1.46 -9.81 -5.94
N ILE A 130 -1.85 -8.63 -6.46
CA ILE A 130 -2.84 -7.73 -5.83
C ILE A 130 -4.16 -8.47 -5.56
N ARG A 131 -4.67 -9.21 -6.55
CA ARG A 131 -5.90 -10.01 -6.38
C ARG A 131 -5.75 -11.08 -5.30
N SER A 132 -4.57 -11.69 -5.17
CA SER A 132 -4.31 -12.68 -4.13
C SER A 132 -4.23 -12.07 -2.73
N LEU A 133 -3.66 -10.86 -2.61
CA LEU A 133 -3.47 -10.10 -1.37
C LEU A 133 -4.80 -9.57 -0.83
N GLY A 134 -5.74 -9.28 -1.72
CA GLY A 134 -7.17 -9.26 -1.39
C GLY A 134 -7.59 -8.17 -0.41
N THR A 135 -7.14 -6.92 -0.60
CA THR A 135 -7.72 -5.71 0.02
C THR A 135 -7.14 -4.44 -0.60
N ARG A 136 -7.77 -3.28 -0.37
CA ARG A 136 -7.16 -1.96 -0.60
C ARG A 136 -6.18 -1.68 0.55
N ASP A 137 -4.97 -2.23 0.46
CA ASP A 137 -3.89 -1.97 1.42
C ASP A 137 -3.04 -0.78 0.91
N PRO A 138 -2.82 0.29 1.70
CA PRO A 138 -1.94 1.38 1.31
C PRO A 138 -0.48 0.93 1.08
N ARG A 139 -0.07 -0.22 1.63
CA ARG A 139 1.27 -0.81 1.46
C ARG A 139 1.37 -1.77 0.27
N ILE A 140 0.43 -1.71 -0.67
CA ILE A 140 0.44 -2.60 -1.83
C ILE A 140 1.74 -2.51 -2.64
N HIS A 141 2.38 -1.34 -2.66
CA HIS A 141 3.65 -1.12 -3.33
C HIS A 141 4.79 -1.93 -2.70
N GLU A 142 4.91 -1.94 -1.36
CA GLU A 142 5.87 -2.78 -0.63
C GLU A 142 5.60 -4.27 -0.86
N GLN A 143 4.33 -4.67 -0.83
CA GLN A 143 3.95 -6.07 -1.06
C GLN A 143 4.31 -6.56 -2.47
N LEU A 144 4.25 -5.69 -3.48
CA LEU A 144 4.68 -6.02 -4.84
C LEU A 144 6.20 -6.18 -4.94
N VAL A 145 6.96 -5.33 -4.23
CA VAL A 145 8.42 -5.47 -4.13
C VAL A 145 8.79 -6.78 -3.42
N ASP A 146 8.17 -7.07 -2.27
CA ASP A 146 8.38 -8.33 -1.54
C ASP A 146 8.02 -9.54 -2.40
N HIS A 147 6.93 -9.44 -3.16
CA HIS A 147 6.54 -10.49 -4.09
C HIS A 147 7.63 -10.74 -5.13
N ARG A 148 8.22 -9.68 -5.72
CA ARG A 148 9.31 -9.84 -6.68
C ARG A 148 10.59 -10.40 -6.02
N ILE A 149 10.95 -9.96 -4.82
CA ILE A 149 12.07 -10.52 -4.04
C ILE A 149 11.88 -12.03 -3.84
N LEU A 150 10.67 -12.46 -3.48
CA LEU A 150 10.36 -13.87 -3.29
C LEU A 150 10.43 -14.66 -4.61
N LEU A 151 10.02 -14.06 -5.72
CA LEU A 151 10.17 -14.68 -7.05
C LEU A 151 11.64 -14.82 -7.44
N ASN A 152 12.50 -13.82 -7.18
CA ASN A 152 13.95 -13.94 -7.36
C ASN A 152 14.51 -15.12 -6.55
N GLU A 153 14.14 -15.22 -5.27
CA GLU A 153 14.60 -16.29 -4.39
C GLU A 153 14.12 -17.67 -4.87
N MET A 154 12.91 -17.74 -5.43
CA MET A 154 12.40 -18.94 -6.08
C MET A 154 13.17 -19.28 -7.37
N GLU A 155 13.49 -18.31 -8.22
CA GLU A 155 14.27 -18.54 -9.44
C GLU A 155 15.66 -19.13 -9.11
N ASN A 156 16.25 -18.73 -7.97
CA ASN A 156 17.52 -19.27 -7.46
C ASN A 156 17.42 -20.69 -6.86
N ASP A 157 16.25 -21.13 -6.40
CA ASP A 157 15.97 -22.51 -5.97
C ASP A 157 14.97 -23.18 -6.93
N PRO A 158 15.44 -23.70 -8.08
CA PRO A 158 14.57 -24.19 -9.16
C PRO A 158 13.82 -25.47 -8.81
N ARG A 159 13.98 -26.02 -7.60
CA ARG A 159 13.30 -27.24 -7.18
C ARG A 159 11.78 -27.01 -7.13
N PRO A 160 10.98 -27.78 -7.90
CA PRO A 160 9.54 -27.62 -7.87
C PRO A 160 8.96 -27.98 -6.48
N PRO A 161 7.78 -27.44 -6.13
CA PRO A 161 7.02 -27.93 -4.99
C PRO A 161 6.59 -29.37 -5.23
N THR A 162 6.62 -30.19 -4.19
CA THR A 162 6.06 -31.54 -4.20
C THR A 162 4.52 -31.47 -4.29
N ASP A 163 3.90 -32.57 -4.70
CA ASP A 163 2.44 -32.67 -4.74
C ASP A 163 1.80 -32.53 -3.34
N ALA A 164 2.52 -32.93 -2.30
CA ALA A 164 2.07 -32.76 -0.91
C ALA A 164 2.05 -31.27 -0.52
N GLU A 165 3.15 -30.55 -0.75
CA GLU A 165 3.23 -29.11 -0.45
C GLU A 165 2.20 -28.31 -1.27
N THR A 166 2.03 -28.65 -2.55
CA THR A 166 1.07 -27.97 -3.43
C THR A 166 -0.37 -28.18 -2.96
N ARG A 167 -0.74 -29.41 -2.57
CA ARG A 167 -2.06 -29.69 -2.01
C ARG A 167 -2.28 -28.97 -0.69
N GLN A 168 -1.30 -28.98 0.22
CA GLN A 168 -1.39 -28.26 1.49
C GLN A 168 -1.61 -26.76 1.28
N ALA A 169 -0.91 -26.14 0.32
CA ALA A 169 -1.09 -24.73 -0.02
C ALA A 169 -2.49 -24.44 -0.59
N ALA A 170 -3.01 -25.32 -1.47
CA ALA A 170 -4.37 -25.20 -1.98
C ALA A 170 -5.43 -25.34 -0.87
N ASP A 171 -5.22 -26.25 0.08
CA ASP A 171 -6.13 -26.45 1.22
C ASP A 171 -6.15 -25.23 2.15
N GLU A 172 -4.98 -24.68 2.44
CA GLU A 172 -4.86 -23.46 3.24
C GLU A 172 -5.50 -22.25 2.56
N PHE A 173 -5.29 -22.09 1.25
CA PHE A 173 -5.96 -21.08 0.44
C PHE A 173 -7.49 -21.19 0.56
N ARG A 174 -8.02 -22.41 0.47
CA ARG A 174 -9.45 -22.70 0.61
C ARG A 174 -9.96 -22.39 2.01
N ARG A 175 -9.24 -22.81 3.06
CA ARG A 175 -9.60 -22.54 4.47
C ARG A 175 -9.72 -21.05 4.75
N ARG A 176 -8.73 -20.24 4.35
CA ARG A 176 -8.74 -18.78 4.55
C ARG A 176 -9.93 -18.08 3.89
N ARG A 177 -10.47 -18.66 2.82
CA ARG A 177 -11.62 -18.13 2.08
C ARG A 177 -12.95 -18.82 2.43
N GLY A 178 -12.97 -19.73 3.41
CA GLY A 178 -14.16 -20.48 3.78
C GLY A 178 -14.68 -21.43 2.68
N LEU A 179 -13.81 -21.83 1.74
CA LEU A 179 -14.16 -22.70 0.61
C LEU A 179 -14.04 -24.17 1.02
N THR A 180 -14.95 -24.64 1.87
CA THR A 180 -14.86 -25.98 2.48
C THR A 180 -15.29 -27.11 1.54
N THR A 181 -15.98 -26.79 0.44
CA THR A 181 -16.48 -27.78 -0.54
C THR A 181 -15.97 -27.51 -1.95
N ARG A 182 -15.97 -28.56 -2.79
CA ARG A 182 -15.67 -28.44 -4.23
C ARG A 182 -16.63 -27.48 -4.93
N ALA A 183 -17.92 -27.55 -4.62
CA ALA A 183 -18.94 -26.67 -5.19
C ALA A 183 -18.66 -25.19 -4.88
N GLN A 184 -18.34 -24.86 -3.63
CA GLN A 184 -17.95 -23.49 -3.25
C GLN A 184 -16.66 -23.04 -3.94
N THR A 185 -15.69 -23.94 -4.10
CA THR A 185 -14.44 -23.63 -4.81
C THR A 185 -14.70 -23.32 -6.29
N LEU A 186 -15.51 -24.12 -6.98
CA LEU A 186 -15.87 -23.91 -8.38
C LEU A 186 -16.71 -22.64 -8.59
N ASP A 187 -17.67 -22.36 -7.71
CA ASP A 187 -18.45 -21.13 -7.72
C ASP A 187 -17.57 -19.89 -7.51
N TRP A 188 -16.61 -19.97 -6.58
CA TRP A 188 -15.63 -18.90 -6.36
C TRP A 188 -14.72 -18.71 -7.58
N LEU A 189 -14.24 -19.78 -8.20
CA LEU A 189 -13.44 -19.73 -9.43
C LEU A 189 -14.20 -19.05 -10.57
N ALA A 190 -15.47 -19.42 -10.77
CA ALA A 190 -16.34 -18.79 -11.76
C ALA A 190 -16.56 -17.29 -11.48
N LYS A 191 -16.86 -16.91 -10.22
CA LYS A 191 -17.04 -15.51 -9.81
C LYS A 191 -15.79 -14.65 -9.98
N THR A 192 -14.61 -15.25 -9.81
CA THR A 192 -13.32 -14.54 -9.92
C THR A 192 -12.69 -14.63 -11.29
N GLY A 193 -13.28 -15.39 -12.22
CA GLY A 193 -12.75 -15.62 -13.56
C GLY A 193 -11.43 -16.40 -13.58
N MET A 194 -11.20 -17.25 -12.57
CA MET A 194 -9.98 -18.05 -12.43
C MET A 194 -10.25 -19.51 -12.86
N SER A 195 -9.36 -20.10 -13.66
CA SER A 195 -9.44 -21.52 -13.99
C SER A 195 -8.90 -22.40 -12.85
N GLU A 196 -9.28 -23.69 -12.84
CA GLU A 196 -8.71 -24.65 -11.89
C GLU A 196 -7.19 -24.80 -12.06
N GLU A 197 -6.69 -24.78 -13.30
CA GLU A 197 -5.25 -24.77 -13.58
C GLU A 197 -4.55 -23.53 -13.00
N ALA A 198 -5.15 -22.34 -13.12
CA ALA A 198 -4.61 -21.12 -12.53
C ALA A 198 -4.58 -21.20 -10.99
N LEU A 199 -5.60 -21.80 -10.36
CA LEU A 199 -5.59 -22.07 -8.93
C LEU A 199 -4.42 -22.98 -8.53
N TRP A 200 -4.18 -24.06 -9.28
CA TRP A 200 -3.05 -24.96 -9.03
C TRP A 200 -1.70 -24.29 -9.27
N GLY A 201 -1.59 -23.44 -10.29
CA GLY A 201 -0.42 -22.58 -10.51
C GLY A 201 -0.16 -21.66 -9.32
N HIS A 202 -1.20 -21.02 -8.79
CA HIS A 202 -1.11 -20.19 -7.59
C HIS A 202 -0.70 -21.01 -6.35
N ALA A 203 -1.28 -22.19 -6.15
CA ALA A 203 -0.94 -23.09 -5.03
C ALA A 203 0.54 -23.51 -5.07
N LYS A 204 1.09 -23.76 -6.26
CA LYS A 204 2.53 -24.04 -6.42
C LYS A 204 3.41 -22.87 -5.98
N ILE A 205 3.04 -21.63 -6.34
CA ILE A 205 3.76 -20.43 -5.89
C ILE A 205 3.69 -20.30 -4.36
N GLN A 206 2.49 -20.45 -3.78
CA GLN A 206 2.31 -20.36 -2.33
C GLN A 206 3.06 -21.45 -1.55
N ALA A 207 3.15 -22.66 -2.09
CA ALA A 207 3.95 -23.75 -1.53
C ALA A 207 5.45 -23.38 -1.48
N ARG A 208 5.97 -22.74 -2.53
CA ARG A 208 7.36 -22.27 -2.57
C ARG A 208 7.62 -21.11 -1.60
N ILE A 209 6.69 -20.15 -1.50
CA ILE A 209 6.77 -19.07 -0.49
C ILE A 209 6.80 -19.68 0.91
N THR A 210 5.91 -20.65 1.19
CA THR A 210 5.86 -21.34 2.49
C THR A 210 7.19 -22.03 2.78
N ARG A 211 7.77 -22.74 1.81
CA ARG A 211 9.09 -23.37 1.96
C ARG A 211 10.19 -22.35 2.27
N ILE A 212 10.18 -21.18 1.62
CA ILE A 212 11.13 -20.09 1.93
C ILE A 212 10.93 -19.62 3.37
N ARG A 213 9.68 -19.41 3.81
CA ARG A 213 9.35 -19.01 5.20
C ARG A 213 9.79 -20.06 6.22
N GLU A 214 9.65 -21.34 5.92
CA GLU A 214 10.09 -22.43 6.81
C GLU A 214 11.62 -22.45 7.01
N ARG A 215 12.42 -21.82 6.15
CA ARG A 215 13.87 -21.65 6.38
C ARG A 215 14.17 -20.76 7.59
N PHE A 216 13.19 -19.97 8.04
CA PHE A 216 13.30 -19.10 9.21
C PHE A 216 12.80 -19.78 10.49
N ALA A 217 12.28 -21.01 10.41
CA ALA A 217 11.91 -21.79 11.58
C ALA A 217 13.16 -22.34 12.29
N GLY A 218 13.05 -22.66 13.58
CA GLY A 218 14.18 -23.17 14.37
C GLY A 218 15.15 -22.06 14.77
N ASP A 219 16.43 -22.21 14.42
CA ASP A 219 17.51 -21.32 14.89
C ASP A 219 17.31 -19.84 14.52
N PRO A 220 16.87 -19.46 13.29
CA PRO A 220 16.64 -18.05 12.98
C PRO A 220 15.53 -17.42 13.82
N ALA A 221 14.41 -18.13 14.03
CA ALA A 221 13.34 -17.67 14.91
C ALA A 221 13.81 -17.52 16.37
N ARG A 222 14.57 -18.50 16.88
CA ARG A 222 15.13 -18.45 18.25
C ARG A 222 16.12 -17.30 18.42
N ARG A 223 16.97 -17.05 17.41
CA ARG A 223 17.90 -15.91 17.40
C ARG A 223 17.15 -14.59 17.43
N TYR A 224 16.16 -14.43 16.54
CA TYR A 224 15.35 -13.21 16.47
C TYR A 224 14.61 -12.95 17.79
N LEU A 225 14.01 -13.98 18.38
CA LEU A 225 13.37 -13.90 19.69
C LEU A 225 14.34 -13.49 20.80
N ALA A 226 15.57 -14.01 20.78
CA ALA A 226 16.59 -13.67 21.78
C ALA A 226 17.10 -12.22 21.63
N GLU A 227 17.13 -11.70 20.41
CA GLU A 227 17.53 -10.32 20.10
C GLU A 227 16.41 -9.31 20.36
N HIS A 228 15.14 -9.73 20.22
CA HIS A 228 13.94 -8.88 20.32
C HIS A 228 12.86 -9.44 21.28
N PRO A 229 13.18 -9.84 22.52
CA PRO A 229 12.24 -10.51 23.40
C PRO A 229 11.00 -9.67 23.76
N GLU A 230 11.15 -8.34 23.80
CA GLU A 230 10.08 -7.39 24.09
C GLU A 230 8.94 -7.42 23.06
N GLU A 231 9.26 -7.71 21.80
CA GLU A 231 8.29 -7.81 20.71
C GLU A 231 7.37 -9.03 20.87
N PHE A 232 7.77 -10.03 21.65
CA PHE A 232 7.00 -11.27 21.80
C PHE A 232 6.36 -11.42 23.18
N THR A 233 6.31 -10.34 23.98
CA THR A 233 5.64 -10.37 25.28
C THR A 233 4.15 -10.70 25.13
N MET A 234 3.66 -11.55 26.03
CA MET A 234 2.24 -11.91 26.11
C MET A 234 1.51 -10.83 26.91
N ARG A 235 0.47 -10.24 26.32
CA ARG A 235 -0.23 -9.09 26.88
C ARG A 235 -1.70 -9.41 27.10
N ARG A 236 -2.18 -9.17 28.31
CA ARG A 236 -3.61 -9.22 28.65
C ARG A 236 -4.20 -7.83 28.54
N ALA A 237 -5.03 -7.61 27.55
CA ALA A 237 -5.58 -6.30 27.24
C ALA A 237 -7.10 -6.34 27.03
N VAL A 238 -7.75 -5.23 27.38
CA VAL A 238 -9.15 -4.96 27.06
C VAL A 238 -9.21 -3.60 26.41
N TRP A 239 -9.89 -3.50 25.28
CA TRP A 239 -10.07 -2.25 24.56
C TRP A 239 -11.43 -2.15 23.93
N VAL A 240 -11.76 -0.93 23.57
CA VAL A 240 -13.02 -0.55 23.00
C VAL A 240 -12.78 0.37 21.82
N THR A 241 -13.47 0.13 20.71
CA THR A 241 -13.45 1.02 19.54
C THR A 241 -14.80 1.67 19.33
N GLY A 242 -14.79 2.92 18.86
CA GLY A 242 -16.02 3.69 18.62
C GLY A 242 -15.76 4.99 17.86
N ALA A 243 -16.82 5.58 17.29
CA ALA A 243 -16.68 6.81 16.49
C ALA A 243 -16.44 8.08 17.34
N ARG A 244 -16.88 8.08 18.61
CA ARG A 244 -16.95 9.26 19.48
C ARG A 244 -15.88 9.24 20.57
N PRO A 245 -14.81 10.06 20.47
CA PRO A 245 -13.74 10.06 21.46
C PRO A 245 -14.23 10.43 22.86
N GLU A 246 -15.20 11.34 22.98
CA GLU A 246 -15.75 11.78 24.26
C GLU A 246 -16.45 10.64 25.04
N THR A 247 -17.11 9.72 24.32
CA THR A 247 -17.73 8.55 24.95
C THR A 247 -16.68 7.58 25.47
N LEU A 248 -15.57 7.42 24.72
CA LEU A 248 -14.48 6.54 25.13
C LEU A 248 -13.65 7.13 26.27
N ALA A 249 -13.47 8.45 26.30
CA ALA A 249 -12.78 9.15 27.38
C ALA A 249 -13.47 8.92 28.73
N ALA A 250 -14.80 9.02 28.77
CA ALA A 250 -15.58 8.75 29.99
C ALA A 250 -15.41 7.32 30.53
N LEU A 251 -15.05 6.34 29.68
CA LEU A 251 -14.79 4.96 30.12
C LEU A 251 -13.44 4.83 30.83
N LEU A 252 -12.51 5.75 30.55
CA LEU A 252 -11.18 5.79 31.17
C LEU A 252 -11.21 6.47 32.54
N ASP A 253 -12.28 7.19 32.87
CA ASP A 253 -12.46 7.80 34.19
C ASP A 253 -12.69 6.72 35.26
N GLY A 254 -11.69 6.56 36.13
CA GLY A 254 -11.72 5.65 37.27
C GLY A 254 -10.60 4.61 37.27
N PRO A 255 -10.59 3.70 38.26
CA PRO A 255 -9.52 2.71 38.40
C PRO A 255 -9.38 1.83 37.17
N VAL A 256 -8.14 1.58 36.74
CA VAL A 256 -7.83 0.74 35.58
C VAL A 256 -8.40 -0.69 35.75
N THR A 257 -8.37 -1.22 36.97
CA THR A 257 -8.91 -2.55 37.32
C THR A 257 -10.41 -2.70 37.07
N GLU A 258 -11.15 -1.60 37.01
CA GLU A 258 -12.61 -1.59 36.79
C GLU A 258 -12.99 -1.27 35.34
N PHE A 259 -12.01 -1.01 34.46
CA PHE A 259 -12.26 -0.60 33.09
C PHE A 259 -13.20 -1.57 32.34
N ALA A 260 -12.93 -2.87 32.39
CA ALA A 260 -13.78 -3.87 31.74
C ALA A 260 -15.24 -3.85 32.24
N ASN A 261 -15.42 -3.63 33.56
CA ASN A 261 -16.75 -3.53 34.16
C ASN A 261 -17.48 -2.26 33.71
N ARG A 262 -16.78 -1.13 33.64
CA ARG A 262 -17.35 0.13 33.13
C ARG A 262 -17.75 0.03 31.66
N VAL A 263 -16.91 -0.56 30.81
CA VAL A 263 -17.26 -0.75 29.39
C VAL A 263 -18.47 -1.67 29.27
N THR A 264 -18.50 -2.79 29.99
CA THR A 264 -19.64 -3.71 29.98
C THR A 264 -20.93 -3.03 30.45
N ALA A 265 -20.86 -2.24 31.53
CA ALA A 265 -21.99 -1.45 32.04
C ALA A 265 -22.48 -0.41 31.03
N ALA A 266 -21.57 0.26 30.30
CA ALA A 266 -21.93 1.23 29.27
C ALA A 266 -22.55 0.60 28.02
N LEU A 267 -22.20 -0.66 27.72
CA LEU A 267 -22.75 -1.40 26.58
C LEU A 267 -24.12 -2.03 26.86
N LEU A 268 -24.41 -2.40 28.11
CA LEU A 268 -25.67 -3.04 28.52
C LEU A 268 -26.95 -2.30 28.06
N PRO A 269 -27.09 -0.97 28.21
CA PRO A 269 -28.26 -0.23 27.73
C PRO A 269 -28.44 -0.25 26.21
N MET A 270 -27.37 -0.50 25.44
CA MET A 270 -27.42 -0.50 23.97
C MET A 270 -27.87 -1.85 23.39
N VAL A 271 -27.78 -2.93 24.16
CA VAL A 271 -28.23 -4.26 23.76
C VAL A 271 -29.76 -4.42 23.96
N GLY A 272 -30.37 -3.60 24.82
CA GLY A 272 -31.81 -3.64 25.13
C GLY A 272 -32.70 -2.69 24.32
N ALA A 273 -32.14 -1.87 23.43
CA ALA A 273 -32.92 -0.98 22.56
C ALA A 273 -33.08 -1.63 21.18
N ASP A 274 -34.23 -2.25 20.94
CA ASP A 274 -34.69 -2.63 19.60
C ASP A 274 -34.72 -1.37 18.70
N HIS A 275 -33.61 -1.12 18.02
CA HIS A 275 -33.60 -0.21 16.89
C HIS A 275 -33.35 -1.02 15.62
N PRO A 276 -34.32 -1.04 14.68
CA PRO A 276 -34.16 -1.75 13.43
C PRO A 276 -32.95 -1.18 12.71
N THR A 277 -32.03 -2.08 12.37
CA THR A 277 -30.87 -1.82 11.52
C THR A 277 -31.35 -1.27 10.17
N VAL A 278 -31.32 0.06 10.03
CA VAL A 278 -31.48 0.71 8.73
C VAL A 278 -30.26 0.33 7.86
N PRO A 279 -30.45 -0.26 6.67
CA PRO A 279 -29.35 -0.56 5.76
C PRO A 279 -28.72 0.77 5.30
N GLY A 280 -27.45 1.01 5.65
CA GLY A 280 -26.70 2.19 5.21
C GLY A 280 -26.26 3.15 6.33
N GLY A 281 -26.71 2.96 7.57
CA GLY A 281 -26.17 3.70 8.72
C GLY A 281 -24.85 3.07 9.19
N LYS A 282 -23.71 3.78 9.08
CA LYS A 282 -22.49 3.43 9.82
C LYS A 282 -22.84 3.39 11.31
N GLY A 283 -23.04 2.18 11.84
CA GLY A 283 -23.58 1.98 13.18
C GLY A 283 -22.75 2.71 14.23
N ARG A 284 -23.44 3.38 15.15
CA ARG A 284 -22.92 3.95 16.41
C ARG A 284 -22.34 2.89 17.38
N GLY A 285 -21.93 1.73 16.86
CA GLY A 285 -21.59 0.56 17.64
C GLY A 285 -20.22 0.71 18.26
N VAL A 286 -20.21 0.86 19.58
CA VAL A 286 -19.00 0.66 20.39
C VAL A 286 -18.71 -0.85 20.42
N ARG A 287 -17.47 -1.27 20.12
CA ARG A 287 -17.07 -2.70 20.12
C ARG A 287 -16.04 -2.96 21.20
N LEU A 288 -16.39 -3.79 22.18
CA LEU A 288 -15.47 -4.27 23.22
C LEU A 288 -14.74 -5.53 22.76
N GLN A 289 -13.43 -5.58 22.99
CA GLN A 289 -12.59 -6.74 22.79
C GLN A 289 -11.70 -6.96 24.02
N ALA A 290 -11.53 -8.22 24.41
CA ALA A 290 -10.69 -8.65 25.52
C ALA A 290 -9.89 -9.85 25.04
N THR A 291 -8.57 -9.81 25.17
CA THR A 291 -7.71 -10.93 24.77
C THR A 291 -6.45 -11.02 25.60
N ALA A 292 -5.88 -12.22 25.64
CA ALA A 292 -4.52 -12.47 26.03
C ALA A 292 -3.78 -12.94 24.76
N THR A 293 -2.85 -12.14 24.24
CA THR A 293 -2.15 -12.47 22.98
C THR A 293 -0.76 -11.84 22.94
N LEU A 294 0.06 -12.27 21.97
CA LEU A 294 1.39 -11.71 21.75
C LEU A 294 1.28 -10.25 21.29
N THR A 295 2.25 -9.44 21.68
CA THR A 295 2.32 -8.02 21.32
C THR A 295 2.03 -7.71 19.84
N PRO A 296 2.61 -8.38 18.84
CA PRO A 296 2.34 -8.10 17.42
C PRO A 296 0.90 -8.36 16.97
N HIS A 297 0.11 -9.08 17.76
CA HIS A 297 -1.30 -9.35 17.47
C HIS A 297 -2.26 -8.36 18.13
N LEU A 298 -1.76 -7.44 18.97
CA LEU A 298 -2.56 -6.36 19.51
C LEU A 298 -2.65 -5.18 18.54
N PRO A 299 -3.71 -4.36 18.63
CA PRO A 299 -3.75 -3.05 17.97
C PRO A 299 -2.50 -2.23 18.30
N GLU A 300 -1.92 -1.57 17.30
CA GLU A 300 -0.68 -0.78 17.41
C GLU A 300 -0.62 0.14 18.65
N PRO A 301 -1.68 0.91 19.00
CA PRO A 301 -1.64 1.75 20.20
C PRO A 301 -1.43 1.01 21.53
N LEU A 302 -1.76 -0.29 21.62
CA LEU A 302 -1.63 -1.09 22.85
C LEU A 302 -0.29 -1.83 22.93
N GLN A 303 0.48 -1.88 21.84
CA GLN A 303 1.71 -2.67 21.76
C GLN A 303 2.83 -2.13 22.66
N THR A 304 2.83 -0.83 22.94
CA THR A 304 3.87 -0.16 23.74
C THR A 304 3.43 0.21 25.16
N VAL A 305 2.15 0.01 25.49
CA VAL A 305 1.56 0.43 26.77
C VAL A 305 2.05 -0.46 27.92
N SER A 306 2.47 0.13 29.03
CA SER A 306 2.90 -0.63 30.21
C SER A 306 1.72 -1.29 30.94
N ALA A 307 1.98 -2.38 31.66
CA ALA A 307 0.97 -3.03 32.50
C ALA A 307 0.36 -2.03 33.51
N GLY A 308 -0.95 -2.14 33.73
CA GLY A 308 -1.72 -1.25 34.59
C GLY A 308 -1.97 0.15 34.01
N THR A 309 -1.63 0.39 32.74
CA THR A 309 -1.80 1.71 32.10
C THR A 309 -2.97 1.68 31.12
N ALA A 310 -3.74 2.77 31.13
CA ALA A 310 -4.79 3.06 30.19
C ALA A 310 -4.26 3.93 29.03
N ILE A 311 -4.77 3.71 27.82
CA ILE A 311 -4.52 4.54 26.65
C ILE A 311 -5.84 4.94 26.00
N GLY A 312 -5.87 6.12 25.38
CA GLY A 312 -6.97 6.60 24.56
C GLY A 312 -7.72 7.78 25.17
N PRO A 313 -8.77 8.25 24.47
CA PRO A 313 -9.13 7.88 23.10
C PRO A 313 -8.06 8.31 22.08
N VAL A 314 -7.60 7.38 21.24
CA VAL A 314 -6.66 7.65 20.14
C VAL A 314 -7.26 7.24 18.80
N PRO A 315 -6.94 7.92 17.67
CA PRO A 315 -7.42 7.52 16.35
C PRO A 315 -7.05 6.06 16.01
N HIS A 316 -8.00 5.27 15.51
CA HIS A 316 -7.79 3.87 15.12
C HIS A 316 -8.89 3.40 14.15
N ASP A 317 -8.53 2.80 13.01
CA ASP A 317 -9.44 2.21 12.01
C ASP A 317 -10.64 3.11 11.60
N GLY A 318 -10.40 4.40 11.40
CA GLY A 318 -11.44 5.37 11.02
C GLY A 318 -12.40 5.76 12.16
N GLY A 319 -12.08 5.38 13.39
CA GLY A 319 -12.72 5.83 14.63
C GLY A 319 -11.66 6.10 15.70
N HIS A 320 -11.99 5.78 16.94
CA HIS A 320 -11.11 5.91 18.09
C HIS A 320 -11.04 4.61 18.88
N LEU A 321 -9.92 4.38 19.55
CA LEU A 321 -9.67 3.28 20.46
C LEU A 321 -9.36 3.82 21.85
N ALA A 322 -9.93 3.20 22.87
CA ALA A 322 -9.51 3.34 24.27
C ALA A 322 -9.31 1.95 24.87
N GLY A 323 -8.29 1.76 25.70
CA GLY A 323 -7.99 0.44 26.23
C GLY A 323 -7.01 0.43 27.37
N VAL A 324 -6.84 -0.73 27.96
CA VAL A 324 -5.99 -1.01 29.11
C VAL A 324 -5.19 -2.27 28.84
N VAL A 325 -3.91 -2.23 29.19
CA VAL A 325 -3.07 -3.43 29.33
C VAL A 325 -2.98 -3.76 30.81
N TYR A 326 -3.54 -4.89 31.24
CA TYR A 326 -3.53 -5.30 32.65
C TYR A 326 -2.21 -5.95 33.04
N GLU A 327 -1.66 -6.77 32.14
CA GLU A 327 -0.52 -7.62 32.42
C GLU A 327 0.35 -7.74 31.17
N VAL A 328 1.66 -7.71 31.38
CA VAL A 328 2.68 -8.01 30.37
C VAL A 328 3.56 -9.11 30.94
N VAL A 329 3.54 -10.27 30.29
CA VAL A 329 4.29 -11.46 30.69
C VAL A 329 5.43 -11.66 29.69
N PRO A 330 6.67 -11.95 30.13
CA PRO A 330 7.76 -12.33 29.23
C PRO A 330 7.36 -13.50 28.32
N PRO A 331 7.86 -13.55 27.07
CA PRO A 331 7.62 -14.69 26.19
C PRO A 331 8.16 -15.99 26.82
N ASP A 332 7.41 -17.08 26.67
CA ASP A 332 7.96 -18.43 26.83
C ASP A 332 8.71 -18.80 25.53
N PRO A 333 10.04 -18.96 25.57
CA PRO A 333 10.84 -19.19 24.37
C PRO A 333 10.61 -20.56 23.71
N GLU A 334 9.96 -21.50 24.41
CA GLU A 334 9.63 -22.81 23.86
C GLU A 334 8.17 -22.92 23.40
N ALA A 335 7.35 -21.90 23.67
CA ALA A 335 5.95 -21.90 23.26
C ALA A 335 5.83 -21.86 21.72
N PRO A 336 5.09 -22.79 21.08
CA PRO A 336 4.96 -22.85 19.63
C PRO A 336 4.44 -21.54 19.00
N GLU A 337 3.49 -20.87 19.65
CA GLU A 337 2.95 -19.58 19.21
C GLU A 337 3.99 -18.47 19.19
N VAL A 338 4.89 -18.42 20.19
CA VAL A 338 5.99 -17.45 20.27
C VAL A 338 7.00 -17.74 19.17
N LEU A 339 7.40 -19.01 18.99
CA LEU A 339 8.34 -19.40 17.94
C LEU A 339 7.78 -19.16 16.54
N ASN A 340 6.48 -19.37 16.32
CA ASN A 340 5.84 -19.07 15.04
C ASN A 340 5.78 -17.56 14.76
N ALA A 341 5.49 -16.74 15.76
CA ALA A 341 5.53 -15.28 15.64
C ALA A 341 6.96 -14.79 15.36
N ALA A 342 7.95 -15.32 16.08
CA ALA A 342 9.36 -14.98 15.88
C ALA A 342 9.88 -15.43 14.51
N ARG A 343 9.44 -16.58 14.00
CA ARG A 343 9.72 -17.00 12.61
C ARG A 343 9.18 -15.99 11.61
N ASP A 344 7.93 -15.58 11.78
CA ASP A 344 7.29 -14.64 10.87
C ASP A 344 7.96 -13.26 10.91
N ALA A 345 8.39 -12.79 12.09
CA ALA A 345 9.15 -11.56 12.26
C ALA A 345 10.57 -11.66 11.66
N ALA A 346 11.28 -12.77 11.88
CA ALA A 346 12.60 -13.01 11.28
C ALA A 346 12.53 -13.04 9.75
N PHE A 347 11.47 -13.63 9.18
CA PHE A 347 11.22 -13.61 7.74
C PHE A 347 10.96 -12.19 7.23
N GLN A 348 10.21 -11.37 7.97
CA GLN A 348 9.98 -9.97 7.59
C GLN A 348 11.24 -9.12 7.69
N ALA A 349 12.03 -9.26 8.74
CA ALA A 349 13.31 -8.58 8.87
C ALA A 349 14.26 -8.92 7.71
N TRP A 350 14.23 -10.17 7.22
CA TRP A 350 14.95 -10.56 6.01
C TRP A 350 14.41 -9.90 4.74
N LEU A 351 13.08 -9.80 4.56
CA LEU A 351 12.49 -9.07 3.43
C LEU A 351 12.88 -7.59 3.47
N ASP A 352 12.83 -6.96 4.64
CA ASP A 352 13.20 -5.56 4.81
C ASP A 352 14.69 -5.32 4.50
N GLU A 353 15.57 -6.23 4.91
CA GLU A 353 17.00 -6.20 4.54
C GLU A 353 17.18 -6.33 3.02
N ARG A 354 16.51 -7.30 2.38
CA ARG A 354 16.56 -7.47 0.93
C ARG A 354 16.03 -6.24 0.20
N ARG A 355 14.95 -5.63 0.69
CA ARG A 355 14.38 -4.40 0.13
C ARG A 355 15.35 -3.23 0.22
N ARG A 356 16.02 -3.07 1.38
CA ARG A 356 17.04 -2.01 1.59
C ARG A 356 18.27 -2.18 0.70
N ALA A 357 18.64 -3.42 0.38
CA ALA A 357 19.82 -3.73 -0.43
C ALA A 357 19.55 -3.75 -1.94
N ALA A 358 18.28 -3.84 -2.37
CA ALA A 358 17.93 -4.06 -3.79
C ALA A 358 17.87 -2.75 -4.61
N ASP A 359 18.19 -2.85 -5.90
CA ASP A 359 17.91 -1.80 -6.89
C ASP A 359 16.44 -1.89 -7.34
N ILE A 360 15.59 -1.03 -6.79
CA ILE A 360 14.15 -1.00 -7.07
C ILE A 360 13.84 0.14 -8.05
N ARG A 361 13.27 -0.20 -9.20
CA ARG A 361 12.81 0.78 -10.20
C ARG A 361 11.33 0.61 -10.49
N TRP A 362 10.59 1.71 -10.51
CA TRP A 362 9.18 1.76 -10.88
C TRP A 362 9.07 2.31 -12.31
N PHE A 363 8.25 1.66 -13.14
CA PHE A 363 8.11 2.03 -14.56
C PHE A 363 6.85 2.85 -14.86
N TRP A 364 6.12 3.23 -13.81
CA TRP A 364 4.88 4.02 -13.87
C TRP A 364 4.92 5.06 -12.74
N LEU A 365 5.64 6.16 -12.95
CA LEU A 365 5.58 7.36 -12.12
C LEU A 365 5.51 8.59 -13.01
#